data_AF-A0AAU9EXY4-F1
#
_entry.id   AF-A0AAU9EXY4-F1
#
_cell.length_a   1.000
_cell.length_b   1.000
_cell.length_c   1.000
_cell.angle_alpha   90.00
_cell.angle_beta   90.00
_cell.angle_gamma   90.00
#
_symmetry.space_group_name_H-M   'P 1'
#
loop_
_entity.id
_entity.type
_entity.pdbx_description
1 polymer ?
#
loop_
_entity_poly.entity_id
_entity_poly.type
_entity_poly.pdbx_seq_one_letter_code
_entity_poly.pdbx_strand_id
1 'polypeptide(L)'
;MSKIENPNEKLVIPKWLNEDKFKTVLAKDVPSYSRILEFTPVAAIPPGSNFTFILVRVHLHLELKDGSLKTQSYVVKTTLEFDKGGRLVEEFRYFQKEQQMYST
;
A
#
# COMPACT_ATOMS: atom_id res chain seq x y z
N MET A 1 18.15 9.98 7.39
CA MET A 1 17.03 9.20 6.83
C MET A 1 17.47 8.68 5.47
N SER A 2 17.32 7.39 5.19
CA SER A 2 17.65 6.84 3.87
C SER A 2 16.69 7.39 2.83
N LYS A 3 17.20 7.79 1.66
CA LYS A 3 16.38 8.33 0.56
C LYS A 3 15.44 7.23 0.05
N ILE A 4 14.14 7.51 0.00
CA ILE A 4 13.15 6.60 -0.59
C ILE A 4 13.24 6.78 -2.12
N GLU A 5 13.54 5.68 -2.83
CA GLU A 5 13.60 5.67 -4.29
C GLU A 5 12.29 5.10 -4.85
N ASN A 6 11.70 5.78 -5.83
CA ASN A 6 10.51 5.29 -6.52
C ASN A 6 10.92 4.56 -7.81
N PRO A 7 10.79 3.23 -7.89
CA PRO A 7 11.20 2.45 -9.06
C PRO A 7 10.29 2.68 -10.28
N ASN A 8 9.11 3.29 -10.12
CA ASN A 8 8.22 3.65 -11.22
C ASN A 8 7.40 4.90 -10.89
N GLU A 9 7.93 6.07 -11.27
CA GLU A 9 7.30 7.38 -11.06
C GLU A 9 6.00 7.58 -11.88
N LYS A 10 5.78 6.75 -12.91
CA LYS A 10 4.59 6.83 -13.76
C LYS A 10 3.41 6.01 -13.22
N LEU A 11 3.61 5.23 -12.16
CA LEU A 11 2.54 4.46 -11.55
C LEU A 11 1.52 5.41 -10.91
N VAL A 12 0.27 5.32 -11.36
CA VAL A 12 -0.83 6.08 -10.75
C VAL A 12 -1.28 5.36 -9.49
N ILE A 13 -0.99 5.96 -8.34
CA ILE A 13 -1.38 5.43 -7.03
C ILE A 13 -2.84 5.83 -6.74
N PRO A 14 -3.72 4.89 -6.38
CA PRO A 14 -5.13 5.19 -6.16
C PRO A 14 -5.35 6.16 -4.99
N LYS A 15 -6.24 7.14 -5.18
CA LYS A 15 -6.54 8.17 -4.16
C LYS A 15 -7.12 7.62 -2.85
N TRP A 16 -7.75 6.44 -2.89
CA TRP A 16 -8.30 5.79 -1.69
C TRP A 16 -7.19 5.26 -0.77
N LEU A 17 -5.96 5.07 -1.27
CA LEU A 17 -4.81 4.60 -0.51
C LEU A 17 -4.14 5.79 0.19
N ASN A 18 -4.60 6.07 1.40
CA ASN A 18 -4.11 7.15 2.26
C ASN A 18 -3.88 6.64 3.69
N GLU A 19 -3.34 7.51 4.54
CA GLU A 19 -2.99 7.23 5.94
C GLU A 19 -4.10 6.57 6.76
N ASP A 20 -5.37 6.92 6.51
CA ASP A 20 -6.50 6.38 7.25
C ASP A 20 -6.62 4.86 7.11
N LYS A 21 -6.26 4.33 5.93
CA LYS A 21 -6.27 2.88 5.66
C LYS A 21 -5.25 2.10 6.48
N PHE A 22 -4.27 2.78 7.06
CA PHE A 22 -3.22 2.16 7.85
C PHE A 22 -3.48 2.22 9.35
N LYS A 23 -4.47 2.99 9.84
CA LYS A 23 -4.73 3.12 11.28
C LYS A 23 -5.01 1.78 11.96
N THR A 24 -5.84 0.94 11.33
CA THR A 24 -6.20 -0.38 11.86
C THR A 24 -5.01 -1.35 11.85
N VAL A 25 -4.22 -1.38 10.77
CA VAL A 25 -3.06 -2.28 10.69
C VAL A 25 -1.95 -1.83 11.64
N LEU A 26 -1.72 -0.52 11.76
CA LEU A 26 -0.75 0.05 12.72
C LEU A 26 -1.14 -0.21 14.16
N ALA A 27 -2.44 -0.13 14.50
CA ALA A 27 -2.91 -0.46 15.85
C ALA A 27 -2.62 -1.91 16.24
N LYS A 28 -2.61 -2.81 15.26
CA LYS A 28 -2.28 -4.23 15.46
C LYS A 28 -0.77 -4.48 15.48
N ASP A 29 -0.03 -3.94 14.51
CA ASP A 29 1.38 -4.28 14.28
C ASP A 29 2.33 -3.43 15.14
N VAL A 30 1.95 -2.19 15.46
CA VAL A 30 2.75 -1.22 16.21
C VAL A 30 1.87 -0.56 17.28
N PRO A 31 1.36 -1.28 18.30
CA PRO A 31 0.38 -0.75 19.27
C PRO A 31 0.89 0.46 20.10
N SER A 32 2.21 0.69 20.11
CA SER A 32 2.85 1.86 20.72
C SER A 32 2.90 3.08 19.80
N TYR A 33 2.41 3.01 18.56
CA TYR A 33 2.36 4.17 17.69
C TYR A 33 1.43 5.24 18.27
N SER A 34 1.85 6.50 18.16
CA SER A 34 1.12 7.68 18.57
C SER A 34 0.47 8.33 17.35
N ARG A 35 1.28 8.66 16.34
CA ARG A 35 0.83 9.30 15.10
C ARG A 35 1.73 8.97 13.91
N ILE A 36 1.18 9.15 12.71
CA ILE A 36 1.93 9.12 11.45
C ILE A 36 2.48 10.54 11.24
N LEU A 37 3.79 10.64 11.02
CA LEU A 37 4.49 11.89 10.72
C LEU A 37 4.64 12.10 9.21
N GLU A 38 4.87 11.01 8.46
CA GLU A 38 5.04 11.04 7.02
C GLU A 38 4.43 9.79 6.38
N PHE A 39 3.76 10.00 5.25
CA PHE A 39 3.17 8.97 4.40
C PHE A 39 3.73 9.10 3.00
N THR A 40 4.60 8.15 2.62
CA THR A 40 5.32 8.20 1.35
C THR A 40 5.04 6.93 0.54
N PRO A 41 4.01 6.96 -0.32
CA PRO A 41 3.67 5.85 -1.20
C PRO A 41 4.51 5.91 -2.48
N VAL A 42 5.13 4.79 -2.85
CA VAL A 42 5.93 4.64 -4.07
C VAL A 42 5.59 3.33 -4.77
N ALA A 43 5.96 3.17 -6.03
CA ALA A 43 5.85 1.88 -6.68
C ALA A 43 6.72 0.84 -5.93
N ALA A 44 6.21 -0.38 -5.76
CA ALA A 44 7.00 -1.43 -5.11
C ALA A 44 8.00 -2.12 -6.07
N ILE A 45 7.78 -1.97 -7.38
CA ILE A 45 8.51 -2.67 -8.44
C ILE A 45 8.78 -1.75 -9.65
N PRO A 46 9.81 -2.04 -10.47
CA PRO A 46 10.06 -1.32 -11.73
C PRO A 46 8.93 -1.47 -12.76
N PRO A 47 8.87 -0.60 -13.79
CA PRO A 47 7.95 -0.76 -14.91
C PRO A 47 8.27 -2.03 -15.74
N GLY A 48 7.31 -2.47 -16.57
CA GLY A 48 7.50 -3.59 -17.50
C GLY A 48 6.89 -4.92 -17.05
N SER A 49 6.34 -4.99 -15.84
CA SER A 49 5.53 -6.12 -15.42
C SER A 49 4.05 -5.92 -15.80
N ASN A 50 3.47 -6.88 -16.51
CA ASN A 50 2.07 -6.85 -16.96
C ASN A 50 1.18 -7.64 -16.01
N PHE A 51 0.89 -7.07 -14.83
CA PHE A 51 0.02 -7.69 -13.83
C PHE A 51 -1.42 -7.17 -13.95
N THR A 52 -2.38 -7.98 -13.47
CA THR A 52 -3.79 -7.58 -13.27
C THR A 52 -4.00 -6.79 -11.97
N PHE A 53 -2.91 -6.28 -11.38
CA PHE A 53 -2.88 -5.54 -10.13
C PHE A 53 -1.67 -4.60 -10.11
N ILE A 54 -1.65 -3.66 -9.16
CA ILE A 54 -0.50 -2.82 -8.86
C ILE A 54 0.02 -3.12 -7.46
N LEU A 55 1.32 -2.91 -7.27
CA LEU A 55 2.00 -3.02 -5.98
C LEU A 55 2.55 -1.66 -5.58
N VAL A 56 2.07 -1.15 -4.44
CA VAL A 56 2.50 0.12 -3.87
C VAL A 56 3.21 -0.17 -2.56
N ARG A 57 4.45 0.30 -2.42
CA ARG A 57 5.15 0.29 -1.14
C ARG A 57 4.86 1.61 -0.43
N VAL A 58 4.25 1.52 0.74
CA VAL A 58 3.96 2.67 1.58
C VAL A 58 4.99 2.71 2.70
N HIS A 59 5.78 3.77 2.72
CA HIS A 59 6.69 4.08 3.82
C HIS A 59 5.97 5.00 4.81
N LEU A 60 5.99 4.61 6.08
CA LEU A 60 5.38 5.35 7.18
C LEU A 60 6.47 5.73 8.17
N HIS A 61 6.63 7.03 8.39
CA HIS A 61 7.39 7.53 9.54
C HIS A 61 6.41 7.75 10.68
N LEU A 62 6.67 7.08 11.80
CA LEU A 62 5.79 7.04 12.96
C LEU A 62 6.50 7.67 14.16
N GLU A 63 5.73 8.40 14.96
CA GLU A 63 6.10 8.73 16.32
C GLU A 63 5.47 7.71 17.26
N LEU A 64 6.25 7.17 18.19
CA LEU A 64 5.78 6.26 19.22
C LEU A 64 5.38 7.04 20.48
N LYS A 65 4.62 6.40 21.38
CA LYS A 65 4.14 7.00 22.64
C LYS A 65 5.25 7.44 23.59
N ASP A 66 6.45 6.87 23.47
CA ASP A 66 7.65 7.25 24.22
C ASP A 66 8.43 8.41 23.57
N GLY A 67 7.91 8.97 22.46
CA GLY A 67 8.55 10.03 21.68
C GLY A 67 9.63 9.53 20.71
N SER A 68 9.92 8.23 20.69
CA SER A 68 10.87 7.67 19.72
C SER A 68 10.28 7.63 18.31
N LEU A 69 11.14 7.63 17.29
CA LEU A 69 10.75 7.56 15.89
C LEU A 69 10.96 6.15 15.34
N LYS A 70 9.98 5.67 14.58
CA LYS A 70 10.06 4.37 13.90
C LYS A 70 9.63 4.48 12.45
N THR A 71 10.37 3.84 11.56
CA THR A 71 9.95 3.66 10.17
C THR A 71 9.32 2.28 10.01
N GLN A 72 8.13 2.23 9.44
CA GLN A 72 7.42 1.00 9.08
C GLN A 72 7.04 1.06 7.60
N SER A 73 7.14 -0.07 6.89
CA SER A 73 6.70 -0.13 5.50
C SER A 73 5.75 -1.30 5.26
N TYR A 74 4.81 -1.09 4.34
CA TYR A 74 3.85 -2.10 3.88
C TYR A 74 3.86 -2.16 2.36
N VAL A 75 3.67 -3.35 1.79
CA VAL A 75 3.40 -3.50 0.36
C VAL A 75 1.92 -3.79 0.19
N VAL A 76 1.23 -2.91 -0.52
CA VAL A 76 -0.21 -3.01 -0.80
C VAL A 76 -0.38 -3.51 -2.22
N LYS A 77 -1.05 -4.66 -2.35
CA LYS A 77 -1.56 -5.17 -3.62
C LYS A 77 -2.98 -4.67 -3.83
N THR A 78 -3.25 -4.04 -4.98
CA THR A 78 -4.58 -3.53 -5.29
C THR A 78 -4.88 -3.56 -6.78
N THR A 79 -6.15 -3.38 -7.14
CA THR A 79 -6.64 -3.44 -8.51
C THR A 79 -6.11 -2.30 -9.36
N LEU A 80 -6.16 -2.49 -10.67
CA LEU A 80 -5.91 -1.42 -11.65
C LEU A 80 -7.04 -0.38 -11.57
N GLU A 81 -6.75 0.86 -11.99
CA GLU A 81 -7.81 1.84 -12.20
C GLU A 81 -8.84 1.31 -13.19
N PHE A 82 -10.12 1.63 -12.96
CA PHE A 82 -11.25 1.04 -13.70
C PHE A 82 -11.07 1.16 -15.22
N ASP A 83 -10.74 2.37 -15.70
CA ASP A 83 -10.52 2.67 -17.12
C ASP A 83 -9.17 2.17 -17.68
N LYS A 84 -8.27 1.65 -16.83
CA LYS A 84 -6.94 1.14 -17.21
C LYS A 84 -6.83 -0.37 -17.02
N GLY A 85 -7.87 -1.09 -17.44
CA GLY A 85 -7.95 -2.56 -17.35
C GLY A 85 -8.58 -3.08 -16.05
N GLY A 86 -8.87 -2.22 -15.08
CA GLY A 86 -9.56 -2.59 -13.83
C GLY A 86 -10.94 -3.19 -14.07
N ARG A 87 -11.66 -2.74 -15.11
CA ARG A 87 -12.98 -3.29 -15.48
C ARG A 87 -12.96 -4.80 -15.72
N LEU A 88 -12.00 -5.30 -16.51
CA LEU A 88 -11.89 -6.74 -16.76
C LEU A 88 -11.53 -7.49 -15.48
N VAL A 89 -10.65 -6.92 -14.65
CA VAL A 89 -10.24 -7.53 -13.39
C VAL A 89 -11.42 -7.71 -12.43
N GLU A 90 -12.31 -6.72 -12.38
CA GLU A 90 -13.55 -6.76 -11.62
C GLU A 90 -14.55 -7.76 -12.20
N GLU A 91 -14.76 -7.76 -13.52
CA GLU A 91 -15.70 -8.66 -14.21
C GLU A 91 -15.36 -10.14 -13.96
N PHE A 92 -14.07 -10.50 -14.02
CA PHE A 92 -13.60 -11.85 -13.73
C PHE A 92 -13.52 -12.19 -12.23
N ARG A 93 -13.78 -11.20 -11.36
CA ARG A 93 -13.75 -11.29 -9.89
C ARG A 93 -12.43 -11.83 -9.35
N TYR A 94 -11.29 -11.39 -9.92
CA TYR A 94 -9.98 -11.94 -9.56
C TYR A 94 -9.67 -11.79 -8.07
N PHE A 95 -9.87 -10.58 -7.52
CA PHE A 95 -9.55 -10.30 -6.12
C PHE A 95 -10.50 -11.01 -5.16
N GLN A 96 -11.79 -11.12 -5.48
CA GLN A 96 -12.76 -11.82 -4.62
C GLN A 96 -12.42 -13.31 -4.52
N LYS A 97 -12.05 -13.94 -5.64
CA LYS A 97 -11.60 -15.34 -5.66
C LYS A 97 -10.32 -15.54 -4.86
N GLU A 98 -9.36 -14.62 -5.00
CA GLU A 98 -8.11 -14.66 -4.22
C GLU A 98 -8.38 -14.51 -2.71
N GLN A 99 -9.25 -13.58 -2.30
CA GLN A 99 -9.60 -13.36 -0.88
C GLN A 99 -10.27 -14.57 -0.22
N GLN A 100 -11.07 -15.34 -0.96
CA GLN A 100 -11.69 -16.56 -0.44
C GLN A 100 -10.67 -17.59 0.02
N MET A 101 -9.50 -17.66 -0.63
CA MET A 101 -8.41 -18.56 -0.23
C MET A 101 -7.86 -18.23 1.16
N TYR A 102 -7.89 -16.96 1.57
CA TYR A 102 -7.37 -16.50 2.87
C TYR A 102 -8.43 -16.47 3.98
N SER A 103 -9.68 -16.77 3.65
CA SER A 103 -10.81 -16.75 4.60
C SER A 103 -11.10 -18.13 5.20
N THR A 104 -10.20 -19.09 5.01
CA THR A 104 -10.25 -20.46 5.54
C THR A 104 -9.44 -20.55 6.83
#